data_AF-K1TL46-F1
#
_entry.id   AF-K1TL46-F1
#
_cell.length_a   1.000
_cell.length_b   1.000
_cell.length_c   1.000
_cell.angle_alpha   90.00
_cell.angle_beta   90.00
_cell.angle_gamma   90.00
#
_symmetry.space_group_name_H-M   'P 1'
#
loop_
_entity.id
_entity.type
_entity.pdbx_description
1 polymer ?
#
loop_
_entity_poly.entity_id
_entity_poly.type
_entity_poly.pdbx_seq_one_letter_code
_entity_poly.pdbx_strand_id
1 'polypeptide(L)'
;MIYSIDENCETAATDGHRIFFGPKFLDELSDSELDFIMMHEILHVVLQHCMRQGDYDSEQFNIACDIVVNSNILLSNNMNRNSIKLRKYGESMHIAPDGKEGYEYTAEQIYAMLPPMPKGKTPKPSLGASWDDHTRWSGSSEENNGGFGGENEYLREQWEK
;
A
#
# COMPACT_ATOMS: atom_id res chain seq x y z
N MET A 1 16.21 9.34 -7.86
CA MET A 1 15.61 8.04 -7.50
C MET A 1 16.64 6.96 -7.77
N ILE A 2 16.89 6.09 -6.80
CA ILE A 2 17.81 4.94 -6.94
C ILE A 2 16.97 3.66 -6.88
N TYR A 3 17.25 2.70 -7.77
CA TYR A 3 16.60 1.39 -7.77
C TYR A 3 17.57 0.34 -7.22
N SER A 4 17.06 -0.59 -6.42
CA SER A 4 17.86 -1.68 -5.84
C SER A 4 17.12 -3.01 -5.90
N ILE A 5 17.86 -4.07 -6.21
CA ILE A 5 17.43 -5.43 -5.88
C ILE A 5 17.87 -5.72 -4.44
N ASP A 6 16.99 -6.28 -3.61
CA ASP A 6 17.28 -6.64 -2.23
C ASP A 6 16.71 -8.03 -1.92
N GLU A 7 17.60 -8.98 -1.60
CA GLU A 7 17.21 -10.36 -1.29
C GLU A 7 16.40 -10.49 0.01
N ASN A 8 16.45 -9.47 0.88
CA ASN A 8 15.67 -9.43 2.13
C ASN A 8 14.31 -8.75 1.96
N CYS A 9 14.04 -8.17 0.78
CA CYS A 9 12.71 -7.66 0.44
C CYS A 9 11.93 -8.80 -0.23
N GLU A 10 10.77 -9.15 0.31
CA GLU A 10 9.94 -10.19 -0.31
C GLU A 10 9.16 -9.66 -1.53
N THR A 11 8.87 -8.35 -1.57
CA THR A 11 7.98 -7.70 -2.54
C THR A 11 8.60 -6.42 -3.12
N ALA A 12 7.87 -5.30 -3.23
CA ALA A 12 8.45 -3.97 -3.48
C ALA A 12 8.36 -3.12 -2.21
N ALA A 13 9.22 -2.09 -2.11
CA ALA A 13 9.21 -1.14 -1.01
C ALA A 13 9.89 0.18 -1.41
N THR A 14 9.65 1.24 -0.65
CA THR A 14 10.42 2.49 -0.73
C THR A 14 10.77 3.04 0.65
N ASP A 15 11.95 3.65 0.77
CA ASP A 15 12.37 4.43 1.96
C ASP A 15 12.25 5.95 1.73
N GLY A 16 11.61 6.36 0.63
CA GLY A 16 11.52 7.75 0.18
C GLY A 16 12.74 8.23 -0.62
N HIS A 17 13.82 7.45 -0.73
CA HIS A 17 15.03 7.77 -1.49
C HIS A 17 15.39 6.69 -2.51
N ARG A 18 15.13 5.44 -2.15
CA ARG A 18 15.36 4.21 -2.91
C ARG A 18 14.07 3.43 -3.02
N ILE A 19 13.89 2.81 -4.18
CA ILE A 19 12.88 1.78 -4.40
C ILE A 19 13.59 0.43 -4.44
N PHE A 20 13.09 -0.50 -3.64
CA PHE A 20 13.62 -1.85 -3.47
C PHE A 20 12.69 -2.85 -4.13
N PHE A 21 13.28 -3.87 -4.76
CA PHE A 21 12.56 -5.00 -5.31
C PHE A 21 13.16 -6.31 -4.82
N GLY A 22 12.31 -7.18 -4.29
CA GLY A 22 12.62 -8.59 -4.09
C GLY A 22 12.81 -9.28 -5.44
N PRO A 23 13.92 -10.01 -5.67
CA PRO A 23 14.22 -10.57 -6.99
C PRO A 23 13.15 -11.56 -7.47
N LYS A 24 12.65 -12.42 -6.58
CA LYS A 24 11.60 -13.39 -6.92
C LYS A 24 10.28 -12.71 -7.26
N PHE A 25 9.93 -11.66 -6.52
CA PHE A 25 8.73 -10.90 -6.79
C PHE A 25 8.84 -10.20 -8.14
N LEU A 26 9.97 -9.53 -8.41
CA LEU A 26 10.22 -8.87 -9.69
C LEU A 26 10.13 -9.85 -10.88
N ASP A 27 10.66 -11.07 -10.75
CA ASP A 27 10.57 -12.12 -11.78
C ASP A 27 9.13 -12.61 -12.05
N GLU A 28 8.20 -12.44 -11.10
CA GLU A 28 6.79 -12.87 -11.24
C GLU A 28 5.90 -11.83 -11.95
N LEU A 29 6.36 -10.58 -12.10
CA LEU A 29 5.59 -9.46 -12.64
C LEU A 29 5.65 -9.42 -14.17
N SER A 30 4.51 -9.11 -14.79
CA SER A 30 4.47 -8.61 -16.16
C SER A 30 4.87 -7.13 -16.23
N ASP A 31 5.22 -6.64 -17.43
CA ASP A 31 5.59 -5.24 -17.65
C ASP A 31 4.52 -4.26 -17.11
N SER A 32 3.23 -4.55 -17.35
CA SER A 32 2.13 -3.72 -16.85
C SER A 32 1.98 -3.73 -15.33
N GLU A 33 2.31 -4.86 -14.68
CA GLU A 33 2.29 -4.96 -13.22
C GLU A 33 3.49 -4.21 -12.61
N LEU A 34 4.65 -4.31 -13.26
CA LEU A 34 5.84 -3.55 -12.87
C LEU A 34 5.62 -2.04 -13.04
N ASP A 35 4.98 -1.60 -14.12
CA ASP A 35 4.61 -0.19 -14.32
C ASP A 35 3.73 0.31 -13.17
N PHE A 36 2.71 -0.46 -12.78
CA PHE A 36 1.84 -0.12 -11.65
C PHE A 36 2.64 0.02 -10.34
N ILE A 37 3.45 -0.98 -10.00
CA ILE A 37 4.24 -0.97 -8.76
C ILE A 37 5.23 0.21 -8.76
N MET A 38 5.92 0.45 -9.87
CA MET A 38 6.84 1.58 -10.00
C MET A 38 6.13 2.92 -9.82
N MET A 39 4.96 3.10 -10.44
CA MET A 39 4.15 4.31 -10.25
C MET A 39 3.73 4.48 -8.78
N HIS A 40 3.34 3.39 -8.14
CA HIS A 40 2.93 3.37 -6.73
C HIS A 40 4.06 3.82 -5.81
N GLU A 41 5.21 3.16 -5.87
CA GLU A 41 6.39 3.50 -5.04
C GLU A 41 6.87 4.94 -5.28
N ILE A 42 6.86 5.40 -6.53
CA ILE A 42 7.23 6.78 -6.87
C ILE A 42 6.24 7.77 -6.26
N LEU A 43 4.93 7.47 -6.27
CA LEU A 43 3.93 8.35 -5.69
C LEU A 43 4.02 8.42 -4.17
N HIS A 44 4.38 7.34 -3.46
CA HIS A 44 4.71 7.42 -2.03
C HIS A 44 5.83 8.42 -1.75
N VAL A 45 6.85 8.45 -2.61
CA VAL A 45 7.95 9.43 -2.50
C VAL A 45 7.49 10.85 -2.83
N VAL A 46 6.79 11.04 -3.95
CA VAL A 46 6.32 12.36 -4.41
C VAL A 46 5.37 13.00 -3.40
N LEU A 47 4.47 12.20 -2.81
CA LEU A 47 3.53 12.64 -1.78
C LEU A 47 4.13 12.63 -0.38
N GLN A 48 5.41 12.24 -0.23
CA GLN A 48 6.15 12.21 1.02
C GLN A 48 5.49 11.34 2.12
N HIS A 49 4.76 10.30 1.73
CA HIS A 49 4.04 9.43 2.67
C HIS A 49 4.98 8.78 3.69
N CYS A 50 6.18 8.38 3.27
CA CYS A 50 7.22 7.78 4.13
C CYS A 50 7.66 8.67 5.31
N MET A 51 7.35 9.97 5.27
CA MET A 51 7.77 10.97 6.26
C MET A 51 6.60 11.62 7.01
N ARG A 52 5.36 11.32 6.61
CA ARG A 52 4.14 11.98 7.11
C ARG A 52 3.41 11.21 8.20
N GLN A 53 3.84 9.99 8.53
CA GLN A 53 3.16 9.13 9.51
C GLN A 53 3.00 9.80 10.88
N GLY A 54 4.02 10.51 11.39
CA GLY A 54 3.92 11.22 12.68
C GLY A 54 3.42 10.32 13.81
N ASP A 55 2.37 10.77 14.50
CA ASP A 55 1.71 10.04 15.60
C ASP A 55 0.55 9.13 15.14
N TYR A 56 0.34 8.99 13.82
CA TYR A 56 -0.67 8.09 13.28
C TYR A 56 -0.28 6.63 13.52
N ASP A 57 -1.29 5.77 13.67
CA ASP A 57 -1.11 4.33 13.65
C ASP A 57 -0.57 3.90 12.29
N SER A 58 0.60 3.24 12.26
CA SER A 58 1.35 2.99 11.02
C SER A 58 0.51 2.22 10.00
N GLU A 59 -0.17 1.15 10.41
CA GLU A 59 -0.92 0.30 9.50
C GLU A 59 -2.11 1.04 8.88
N GLN A 60 -2.89 1.76 9.68
CA GLN A 60 -4.00 2.58 9.16
C GLN A 60 -3.50 3.73 8.28
N PHE A 61 -2.35 4.32 8.61
CA PHE A 61 -1.77 5.40 7.79
C PHE A 61 -1.29 4.87 6.43
N ASN A 62 -0.67 3.70 6.39
CA ASN A 62 -0.25 3.02 5.16
C ASN A 62 -1.46 2.73 4.28
N ILE A 63 -2.52 2.15 4.85
CA ILE A 63 -3.81 1.92 4.16
C ILE A 63 -4.35 3.21 3.54
N ALA A 64 -4.34 4.31 4.29
CA ALA A 64 -4.83 5.59 3.81
C ALA A 64 -3.97 6.15 2.66
N CYS A 65 -2.65 5.96 2.74
CA CYS A 65 -1.70 6.34 1.70
C CYS A 65 -1.94 5.55 0.41
N ASP A 66 -2.10 4.23 0.50
CA ASP A 66 -2.31 3.34 -0.65
C ASP A 66 -3.59 3.67 -1.40
N ILE A 67 -4.68 3.97 -0.67
CA ILE A 67 -5.95 4.39 -1.29
C ILE A 67 -5.75 5.64 -2.15
N VAL A 68 -5.04 6.64 -1.63
CA VAL A 68 -4.73 7.88 -2.38
C VAL A 68 -3.86 7.57 -3.60
N VAL A 69 -2.79 6.79 -3.43
CA VAL A 69 -1.83 6.47 -4.49
C VAL A 69 -2.49 5.68 -5.60
N ASN A 70 -3.14 4.55 -5.28
CA ASN A 70 -3.78 3.68 -6.25
C ASN A 70 -4.89 4.40 -7.01
N SER A 71 -5.68 5.22 -6.33
CA SER A 71 -6.74 6.01 -6.97
C SER A 71 -6.16 7.06 -7.94
N ASN A 72 -5.04 7.73 -7.59
CA ASN A 72 -4.37 8.64 -8.53
C ASN A 72 -3.82 7.92 -9.77
N ILE A 73 -3.26 6.71 -9.61
CA ILE A 73 -2.80 5.89 -10.75
C ILE A 73 -3.98 5.50 -11.64
N LEU A 74 -5.08 5.05 -11.04
CA LEU A 74 -6.31 4.71 -11.74
C LEU A 74 -6.84 5.89 -12.56
N LEU A 75 -6.89 7.08 -11.97
CA LEU A 75 -7.30 8.32 -12.65
C LEU A 75 -6.36 8.66 -13.83
N SER A 76 -5.05 8.56 -13.62
CA SER A 76 -4.06 8.86 -14.68
C SER A 76 -4.19 7.91 -15.88
N ASN A 77 -4.68 6.70 -15.65
CA ASN A 77 -4.94 5.67 -16.66
C ASN A 77 -6.41 5.63 -17.11
N ASN A 78 -7.09 6.78 -17.08
CA ASN A 78 -8.48 6.93 -17.56
C ASN A 78 -9.47 5.96 -16.89
N MET A 79 -9.34 5.72 -15.59
CA MET A 79 -10.16 4.81 -14.79
C MET A 79 -10.10 3.34 -15.24
N ASN A 80 -9.02 2.94 -15.92
CA ASN A 80 -8.80 1.55 -16.30
C ASN A 80 -8.42 0.71 -15.06
N ARG A 81 -9.37 -0.08 -14.53
CA ARG A 81 -9.15 -0.94 -13.34
C ARG A 81 -8.00 -1.94 -13.50
N ASN A 82 -7.64 -2.32 -14.73
CA ASN A 82 -6.50 -3.20 -14.96
C ASN A 82 -5.15 -2.51 -14.67
N SER A 83 -5.08 -1.18 -14.63
CA SER A 83 -3.85 -0.42 -14.33
C SER A 83 -3.41 -0.47 -12.87
N ILE A 84 -4.29 -0.95 -11.97
CA ILE A 84 -4.00 -1.11 -10.53
C ILE A 84 -4.20 -2.55 -10.06
N LYS A 85 -4.23 -3.49 -11.02
CA LYS A 85 -4.52 -4.91 -10.78
C LYS A 85 -3.26 -5.74 -10.96
N LEU A 86 -2.94 -6.50 -9.93
CA LEU A 86 -1.92 -7.55 -9.99
C LEU A 86 -2.60 -8.91 -10.14
N ARG A 87 -2.07 -9.78 -10.99
CA ARG A 87 -2.61 -11.11 -11.28
C ARG A 87 -2.76 -11.96 -10.01
N LYS A 88 -1.78 -11.88 -9.11
CA LYS A 88 -1.73 -12.67 -7.87
C LYS A 88 -2.55 -12.06 -6.73
N TYR A 89 -2.68 -10.73 -6.69
CA TYR A 89 -3.25 -10.00 -5.56
C TYR A 89 -4.64 -9.39 -5.83
N GLY A 90 -5.06 -9.38 -7.10
CA GLY A 90 -6.30 -8.75 -7.51
C GLY A 90 -6.15 -7.24 -7.71
N GLU A 91 -7.28 -6.56 -7.67
CA GLU A 91 -7.34 -5.11 -7.81
C GLU A 91 -6.98 -4.43 -6.50
N SER A 92 -6.08 -3.45 -6.57
CA SER A 92 -5.62 -2.72 -5.39
C SER A 92 -6.71 -1.76 -4.89
N MET A 93 -6.77 -1.60 -3.57
CA MET A 93 -7.72 -0.70 -2.92
C MET A 93 -7.50 0.76 -3.33
N HIS A 94 -8.59 1.46 -3.68
CA HIS A 94 -8.55 2.83 -4.18
C HIS A 94 -9.79 3.65 -3.78
N ILE A 95 -10.79 3.03 -3.12
CA ILE A 95 -12.02 3.68 -2.68
C ILE A 95 -11.89 4.05 -1.20
N ALA A 96 -12.23 5.30 -0.88
CA ALA A 96 -12.30 5.81 0.48
C ALA A 96 -13.54 5.27 1.23
N PRO A 97 -13.58 5.31 2.58
CA PRO A 97 -14.69 4.76 3.35
C PRO A 97 -16.07 5.37 3.07
N ASP A 98 -16.13 6.57 2.51
CA ASP A 98 -17.38 7.24 2.11
C ASP A 98 -17.88 6.83 0.71
N GLY A 99 -17.19 5.91 0.05
CA GLY A 99 -17.53 5.36 -1.27
C GLY A 99 -16.99 6.16 -2.45
N LYS A 100 -16.23 7.23 -2.22
CA LYS A 100 -15.59 7.99 -3.31
C LYS A 100 -14.16 7.54 -3.58
N GLU A 101 -13.63 7.98 -4.71
CA GLU A 101 -12.25 7.72 -5.10
C GLU A 101 -11.24 8.42 -4.18
N GLY A 102 -10.16 7.71 -3.85
CA GLY A 102 -9.07 8.20 -3.01
C GLY A 102 -8.38 9.47 -3.53
N TYR A 103 -8.36 9.69 -4.85
CA TYR A 103 -7.74 10.88 -5.44
C TYR A 103 -8.46 12.20 -5.05
N GLU A 104 -9.67 12.14 -4.48
CA GLU A 104 -10.37 13.32 -3.96
C GLU A 104 -9.84 13.79 -2.59
N TYR A 105 -8.95 13.02 -1.97
CA TYR A 105 -8.55 13.18 -0.58
C TYR A 105 -7.03 13.18 -0.37
N THR A 106 -6.62 13.71 0.78
CA THR A 106 -5.30 13.50 1.36
C THR A 106 -5.27 12.22 2.19
N ALA A 107 -4.09 11.64 2.41
CA ALA A 107 -3.92 10.46 3.25
C ALA A 107 -4.46 10.69 4.67
N GLU A 108 -4.28 11.87 5.26
CA GLU A 108 -4.77 12.20 6.60
C GLU A 108 -6.31 12.31 6.64
N GLN A 109 -6.93 12.80 5.56
CA GLN A 109 -8.39 12.81 5.45
C GLN A 109 -8.94 11.39 5.38
N ILE A 110 -8.34 10.51 4.58
CA ILE A 110 -8.75 9.10 4.51
C ILE A 110 -8.52 8.42 5.86
N TYR A 111 -7.36 8.63 6.48
CA TYR A 111 -7.05 8.10 7.81
C TYR A 111 -8.11 8.50 8.85
N ALA A 112 -8.55 9.76 8.85
CA ALA A 112 -9.59 10.23 9.76
C ALA A 112 -10.97 9.59 9.52
N MET A 113 -11.21 9.01 8.34
CA MET A 113 -12.43 8.26 8.01
C MET A 113 -12.34 6.77 8.34
N LEU A 114 -11.13 6.24 8.59
CA LEU A 114 -10.96 4.82 8.89
C LEU A 114 -11.57 4.46 10.25
N PRO A 115 -12.21 3.28 10.36
CA PRO A 115 -12.70 2.79 11.64
C PRO A 115 -11.52 2.50 12.58
N PRO A 116 -11.62 2.78 13.88
CA PRO A 116 -10.55 2.49 14.81
C PRO A 116 -10.27 0.99 14.87
N MET A 117 -8.99 0.60 14.85
CA MET A 117 -8.61 -0.80 14.99
C MET A 117 -9.11 -1.42 16.31
N PRO A 118 -9.58 -2.69 16.30
CA PRO A 118 -9.97 -3.38 17.51
C PRO A 118 -8.78 -3.56 18.46
N LYS A 119 -8.91 -3.11 19.73
CA LYS A 119 -7.86 -3.28 20.74
C LYS A 119 -7.63 -4.78 21.04
N GLY A 120 -6.37 -5.23 20.93
CA GLY A 120 -5.93 -6.54 21.44
C GLY A 120 -5.72 -7.64 20.40
N LYS A 121 -5.76 -7.35 19.10
CA LYS A 121 -5.26 -8.27 18.07
C LYS A 121 -3.89 -7.78 17.59
N THR A 122 -2.89 -8.66 17.63
CA THR A 122 -1.66 -8.48 16.85
C THR A 122 -2.06 -8.44 15.37
N PRO A 123 -1.76 -7.38 14.64
CA PRO A 123 -2.17 -7.28 13.25
C PRO A 123 -1.48 -8.36 12.42
N LYS A 124 -2.28 -9.09 11.65
CA LYS A 124 -1.79 -9.79 10.46
C LYS A 124 -1.78 -8.78 9.32
N PRO A 125 -0.88 -8.91 8.33
CA PRO A 125 -0.75 -7.94 7.24
C PRO A 125 -2.11 -7.57 6.66
N SER A 126 -2.37 -6.27 6.55
CA SER A 126 -3.63 -5.71 6.05
C SER A 126 -3.93 -6.21 4.63
N LEU A 127 -5.23 -6.27 4.28
CA LEU A 127 -5.63 -6.38 2.88
C LEU A 127 -5.12 -5.13 2.15
N GLY A 128 -4.10 -5.30 1.33
CA GLY A 128 -3.36 -4.23 0.65
C GLY A 128 -1.85 -4.40 0.78
N ALA A 129 -1.38 -4.74 1.99
CA ALA A 129 0.04 -4.95 2.34
C ALA A 129 0.65 -6.26 1.81
N SER A 130 0.11 -6.83 0.74
CA SER A 130 0.58 -8.13 0.25
C SER A 130 1.66 -8.02 -0.83
N TRP A 131 1.92 -6.81 -1.34
CA TRP A 131 2.91 -6.55 -2.38
C TRP A 131 3.68 -5.23 -2.23
N ASP A 132 3.20 -4.26 -1.42
CA ASP A 132 3.98 -3.10 -0.98
C ASP A 132 4.40 -3.24 0.51
N ASP A 133 5.71 -3.28 0.73
CA ASP A 133 6.37 -3.38 2.02
C ASP A 133 6.72 -1.98 2.58
N HIS A 134 5.84 -1.54 3.47
CA HIS A 134 5.93 -0.27 4.17
C HIS A 134 6.90 -0.27 5.37
N THR A 135 7.57 -1.39 5.68
CA THR A 135 8.42 -1.48 6.89
C THR A 135 9.64 -0.58 6.85
N ARG A 136 9.98 -0.01 5.69
CA ARG A 136 11.13 0.87 5.48
C ARG A 136 10.83 2.37 5.65
N TRP A 137 9.61 2.73 6.00
CA TRP A 137 9.22 4.12 6.20
C TRP A 137 9.75 4.66 7.53
N SER A 138 9.91 5.98 7.64
CA SER A 138 10.35 6.56 8.91
C SER A 138 9.22 6.48 9.94
N GLY A 139 9.42 5.71 11.02
CA GLY A 139 8.41 5.53 12.07
C GLY A 139 7.72 4.17 12.11
N SER A 140 8.10 3.22 11.25
CA SER A 140 7.76 1.81 11.43
C SER A 140 8.59 1.22 12.58
N SER A 141 7.96 0.76 13.65
CA SER A 141 8.65 0.03 14.72
C SER A 141 9.11 -1.35 14.22
N GLU A 142 10.38 -1.71 14.47
CA GLU A 142 11.07 -2.94 14.00
C GLU A 142 10.47 -4.30 14.48
N GLU A 143 9.27 -4.34 15.04
CA GLU A 143 8.67 -5.57 15.57
C GLU A 143 7.51 -6.07 14.70
N ASN A 144 7.81 -6.80 13.62
CA ASN A 144 6.92 -7.90 13.18
C ASN A 144 7.62 -8.85 12.19
N ASN A 145 8.31 -9.85 12.77
CA ASN A 145 8.75 -11.04 12.07
C ASN A 145 7.62 -12.09 12.18
N GLY A 146 6.73 -12.16 11.18
CA GLY A 146 5.57 -13.06 11.21
C GLY A 146 5.03 -13.38 9.83
N GLY A 147 5.09 -14.66 9.45
CA GLY A 147 4.87 -15.14 8.09
C GLY A 147 3.49 -14.87 7.48
N PHE A 148 3.50 -14.77 6.16
CA PHE A 148 2.41 -14.35 5.30
C PHE A 148 1.36 -15.44 5.04
N GLY A 149 0.08 -15.08 5.19
CA GLY A 149 -1.05 -15.90 4.77
C GLY A 149 -2.32 -15.69 5.62
N GLY A 150 -3.27 -14.92 5.08
CA GLY A 150 -4.66 -14.89 5.57
C GLY A 150 -5.35 -13.54 5.38
N GLU A 151 -6.56 -13.57 4.83
CA GLU A 151 -7.44 -12.40 4.65
C GLU A 151 -7.78 -11.74 6.00
N ASN A 152 -7.64 -10.41 6.07
CA ASN A 152 -8.18 -9.57 7.13
C ASN A 152 -9.69 -9.36 6.89
N GLU A 153 -10.47 -10.37 7.30
CA GLU A 153 -11.94 -10.46 7.21
C GLU A 153 -12.65 -9.19 7.71
N TYR A 154 -12.07 -8.49 8.70
CA TYR A 154 -12.65 -7.28 9.30
C TYR A 154 -12.73 -6.07 8.36
N LEU A 155 -11.73 -5.86 7.50
CA LEU A 155 -11.74 -4.76 6.55
C LEU A 155 -12.62 -5.08 5.32
N ARG A 156 -12.66 -6.35 4.89
CA ARG A 156 -13.60 -6.79 3.84
C ARG A 156 -15.06 -6.65 4.24
N GLU A 157 -15.43 -7.10 5.44
CA GLU A 157 -16.81 -7.00 5.93
C GLU A 157 -17.33 -5.56 6.03
N GLN A 158 -16.43 -4.58 6.17
CA GLN A 158 -16.80 -3.16 6.19
C GLN A 158 -16.90 -2.51 4.82
N TRP A 159 -16.24 -3.08 3.79
CA TRP A 159 -16.14 -2.46 2.45
C TRP A 159 -16.89 -3.21 1.33
N GLU A 160 -17.46 -4.39 1.59
CA GLU A 160 -18.34 -5.10 0.65
C GLU A 160 -19.85 -4.98 0.97
N LYS A 161 -20.33 -3.81 1.42
CA LYS A 161 -21.76 -3.53 1.59
C LYS A 161 -22.37 -2.75 0.44
#